data_AF-D2VWX9-F1
#
_entry.id   AF-D2VWX9-F1
#
_cell.length_a   1.000
_cell.length_b   1.000
_cell.length_c   1.000
_cell.angle_alpha   90.00
_cell.angle_beta   90.00
_cell.angle_gamma   90.00
#
_symmetry.space_group_name_H-M   'P 1'
#
loop_
_entity.id
_entity.type
_entity.pdbx_description
1 polymer ?
#
loop_
_entity_poly.entity_id
_entity_poly.type
_entity_poly.pdbx_seq_one_letter_code
_entity_poly.pdbx_strand_id
1 'polypeptide(L)'
;MKKFFQSKSVPQIDVIDVPINTWTVNNFAEWLTRERYNKTVIQAITKAGFDGGALMNFHIDDLVDSKVPEPTALTIYIKIQDLKKRQSQMGILHGYVANDGSDMVVVVAETTTTSTYSGDL
;
A
#
# COMPACT_ATOMS: atom_id res chain seq x y z
N MET A 1 32.15 -3.12 -40.71
CA MET A 1 30.90 -3.72 -40.20
C MET A 1 30.82 -3.48 -38.69
N LYS A 2 29.93 -2.59 -38.22
CA LYS A 2 29.77 -2.28 -36.79
C LYS A 2 28.79 -3.30 -36.18
N LYS A 3 29.23 -3.97 -35.12
CA LYS A 3 28.49 -5.02 -34.40
C LYS A 3 27.32 -4.39 -33.66
N PHE A 4 26.11 -4.83 -33.96
CA PHE A 4 24.90 -4.47 -33.21
C PHE A 4 24.83 -5.29 -31.94
N PHE A 5 25.01 -4.65 -30.79
CA PHE A 5 24.72 -5.26 -29.50
C PHE A 5 23.20 -5.33 -29.34
N GLN A 6 22.64 -6.54 -29.48
CA GLN A 6 21.27 -6.82 -29.06
C GLN A 6 21.23 -6.78 -27.53
N SER A 7 20.80 -5.66 -26.97
CA SER A 7 20.38 -5.59 -25.57
C SER A 7 19.14 -6.47 -25.41
N LYS A 8 19.30 -7.66 -24.85
CA LYS A 8 18.18 -8.44 -24.31
C LYS A 8 17.50 -7.56 -23.25
N SER A 9 16.31 -7.05 -23.55
CA SER A 9 15.43 -6.44 -22.57
C SER A 9 15.08 -7.53 -21.55
N VAL A 10 15.68 -7.47 -20.37
CA VAL A 10 15.17 -8.19 -19.20
C VAL A 10 13.71 -7.76 -19.05
N PRO A 11 12.73 -8.68 -18.95
CA PRO A 11 11.37 -8.27 -18.63
C PRO A 11 11.44 -7.54 -17.30
N GLN A 12 11.29 -6.21 -17.34
CA GLN A 12 11.13 -5.42 -16.13
C GLN A 12 9.78 -5.86 -15.57
N ILE A 13 9.81 -6.79 -14.63
CA ILE A 13 8.67 -7.03 -13.76
C ILE A 13 8.41 -5.68 -13.10
N ASP A 14 7.26 -5.08 -13.39
CA ASP A 14 6.91 -3.85 -12.73
C ASP A 14 6.73 -4.20 -11.25
N VAL A 15 7.31 -3.41 -10.35
CA VAL A 15 7.20 -3.67 -8.90
C VAL A 15 5.72 -3.62 -8.49
N ILE A 16 4.89 -2.96 -9.29
CA ILE A 16 3.42 -2.90 -9.20
C ILE A 16 2.74 -4.27 -9.42
N ASP A 17 3.33 -5.17 -10.21
CA ASP A 17 2.78 -6.52 -10.47
C ASP A 17 3.14 -7.51 -9.37
N VAL A 18 4.07 -7.14 -8.48
CA VAL A 18 4.44 -7.92 -7.30
C VAL A 18 3.49 -7.58 -6.16
N PRO A 19 2.81 -8.56 -5.53
CA PRO A 19 1.93 -8.31 -4.40
C PRO A 19 2.61 -7.49 -3.31
N ILE A 20 2.00 -6.37 -2.90
CA ILE A 20 2.62 -5.42 -1.97
C ILE A 20 2.94 -6.05 -0.60
N ASN A 21 2.17 -7.05 -0.18
CA ASN A 21 2.42 -7.82 1.03
C ASN A 21 3.71 -8.66 1.00
N THR A 22 4.30 -8.87 -0.18
CA THR A 22 5.58 -9.59 -0.37
C THR A 22 6.76 -8.65 -0.58
N TRP A 23 6.54 -7.33 -0.55
CA TRP A 23 7.60 -6.38 -0.80
C TRP A 23 8.68 -6.47 0.29
N THR A 24 9.93 -6.44 -0.13
CA THR A 24 11.04 -6.17 0.79
C THR A 24 11.19 -4.66 0.97
N VAL A 25 11.96 -4.24 1.98
CA VAL A 25 12.36 -2.84 2.17
C VAL A 25 13.01 -2.27 0.90
N ASN A 26 13.77 -3.08 0.17
CA ASN A 26 14.41 -2.67 -1.09
C ASN A 26 13.39 -2.46 -2.20
N ASN A 27 12.37 -3.32 -2.31
CA ASN A 27 11.30 -3.15 -3.31
C ASN A 27 10.54 -1.85 -3.05
N PHE A 28 10.26 -1.54 -1.77
CA PHE A 28 9.58 -0.30 -1.41
C PHE A 28 10.45 0.93 -1.69
N ALA A 29 11.74 0.89 -1.35
CA ALA A 29 12.69 1.96 -1.68
C ALA A 29 12.85 2.16 -3.21
N GLU A 30 12.86 1.09 -3.98
CA GLU A 30 12.88 1.15 -5.44
C GLU A 30 11.60 1.78 -6.00
N TRP A 31 10.43 1.39 -5.48
CA TRP A 31 9.16 2.01 -5.85
C TRP A 31 9.14 3.51 -5.57
N LEU A 32 9.59 3.95 -4.39
CA LEU A 32 9.72 5.38 -4.06
C LEU A 32 10.69 6.12 -4.99
N THR A 33 11.75 5.44 -5.43
CA THR A 33 12.71 6.00 -6.39
C THR A 33 12.05 6.23 -7.76
N ARG A 34 11.23 5.27 -8.22
CA ARG A 34 10.44 5.39 -9.47
C ARG A 34 9.43 6.53 -9.38
N GLU A 35 8.79 6.69 -8.23
CA GLU A 35 7.86 7.78 -7.89
C GLU A 35 8.55 9.14 -7.67
N ARG A 36 9.87 9.23 -7.86
CA ARG A 36 10.69 10.46 -7.77
C ARG A 36 10.71 11.10 -6.37
N TYR A 37 10.54 10.31 -5.31
CA TYR A 37 10.74 10.83 -3.95
C TYR A 37 12.21 11.16 -3.67
N ASN A 38 12.43 12.12 -2.77
CA ASN A 38 13.78 12.55 -2.39
C ASN A 38 14.55 11.44 -1.67
N LYS A 39 15.88 11.42 -1.89
CA LYS A 39 16.78 10.44 -1.28
C LYS A 39 16.68 10.39 0.25
N THR A 40 16.47 11.52 0.91
CA THR A 40 16.30 11.60 2.37
C THR A 40 15.07 10.82 2.85
N VAL A 41 13.96 10.90 2.12
CA VAL A 41 12.71 10.17 2.42
C VAL A 41 12.94 8.68 2.22
N ILE A 42 13.59 8.30 1.13
CA ILE A 42 13.93 6.90 0.83
C ILE A 42 14.83 6.33 1.94
N GLN A 43 15.87 7.07 2.36
CA GLN A 43 16.76 6.64 3.45
C GLN A 43 16.04 6.52 4.79
N ALA A 44 15.16 7.46 5.13
CA ALA A 44 14.35 7.41 6.33
C ALA A 44 13.50 6.12 6.38
N ILE A 45 12.83 5.81 5.27
CA ILE A 45 11.97 4.62 5.12
C ILE A 45 12.79 3.33 5.14
N THR A 46 13.93 3.28 4.44
CA THR A 46 14.82 2.11 4.47
C THR A 46 15.35 1.85 5.87
N LYS A 47 15.67 2.90 6.64
CA LYS A 47 16.13 2.78 8.03
C LYS A 47 15.03 2.30 8.96
N ALA A 48 13.79 2.73 8.73
CA ALA A 48 12.63 2.29 9.49
C ALA A 48 12.23 0.83 9.19
N GLY A 49 12.69 0.27 8.07
CA GLY A 49 12.53 -1.16 7.77
C GLY A 49 11.12 -1.54 7.32
N PHE A 50 10.40 -0.63 6.67
CA PHE A 50 9.06 -0.91 6.14
C PHE A 50 9.10 -1.97 5.03
N ASP A 51 8.64 -3.18 5.36
CA ASP A 51 8.44 -4.29 4.44
C ASP A 51 6.96 -4.47 4.09
N GLY A 52 6.64 -5.46 3.26
CA GLY A 52 5.28 -5.75 2.80
C GLY A 52 4.31 -6.02 3.94
N GLY A 53 4.75 -6.63 5.04
CA GLY A 53 3.93 -6.85 6.22
C GLY A 53 3.56 -5.51 6.88
N ALA A 54 4.55 -4.64 7.08
CA ALA A 54 4.32 -3.30 7.61
C ALA A 54 3.44 -2.45 6.66
N LEU A 55 3.66 -2.57 5.36
CA LEU A 55 2.88 -1.85 4.34
C LEU A 55 1.41 -2.24 4.35
N MET A 56 1.04 -3.47 4.75
CA MET A 56 -0.36 -3.88 4.83
C MET A 56 -1.14 -3.14 5.92
N ASN A 57 -0.54 -2.93 7.10
CA ASN A 57 -1.15 -2.26 8.27
C ASN A 57 -0.61 -0.84 8.49
N PHE A 58 -0.18 -0.22 7.41
CA PHE A 58 0.54 1.04 7.37
C PHE A 58 -0.31 2.24 7.76
N HIS A 59 0.20 3.10 8.66
CA HIS A 59 -0.42 4.37 9.05
C HIS A 59 0.47 5.56 8.65
N ILE A 60 -0.13 6.75 8.59
CA ILE A 60 0.62 7.99 8.30
C ILE A 60 1.64 8.28 9.41
N ASP A 61 1.26 8.04 10.66
CA ASP A 61 2.09 8.29 11.84
C ASP A 61 3.41 7.51 11.78
N ASP A 62 3.40 6.28 11.25
CA ASP A 62 4.60 5.45 11.08
C ASP A 62 5.68 6.16 10.24
N LEU A 63 5.26 6.88 9.18
CA LEU A 63 6.16 7.65 8.33
C LEU A 63 6.65 8.93 9.01
N VAL A 64 5.75 9.61 9.75
CA VAL A 64 6.08 10.83 10.47
C VAL A 64 7.12 10.53 11.56
N ASP A 65 6.94 9.44 12.29
CA ASP A 65 7.89 8.94 13.30
C ASP A 65 9.25 8.60 12.68
N SER A 66 9.21 8.10 11.44
CA SER A 66 10.39 7.83 10.62
C SER A 66 11.08 9.08 10.07
N LYS A 67 10.62 10.29 10.44
CA LYS A 67 11.14 11.59 10.00
C LYS A 67 10.80 11.96 8.54
N VAL A 68 9.76 11.35 7.97
CA VAL A 68 9.18 11.81 6.71
C VAL A 68 8.27 13.00 7.00
N PRO A 69 8.37 14.13 6.27
CA PRO A 69 7.47 15.25 6.47
C PRO A 69 6.00 14.86 6.25
N GLU A 70 5.11 15.31 7.13
CA GLU A 70 3.68 14.93 7.14
C GLU A 70 2.98 15.07 5.76
N PRO A 71 3.17 16.15 4.96
CA PRO A 71 2.55 16.23 3.63
C PRO A 71 3.06 15.14 2.67
N THR A 72 4.34 14.79 2.79
CA THR A 72 4.95 13.71 2.01
C THR A 72 4.44 12.36 2.49
N ALA A 73 4.31 12.18 3.81
CA ALA A 73 3.80 10.98 4.43
C ALA A 73 2.36 10.68 3.98
N LEU A 74 1.49 11.68 4.02
CA LEU A 74 0.11 11.57 3.53
C LEU A 74 0.07 11.15 2.06
N THR A 75 0.92 11.75 1.22
CA THR A 75 0.96 11.42 -0.22
C THR A 75 1.41 9.97 -0.44
N ILE A 76 2.43 9.50 0.29
CA ILE A 76 2.91 8.12 0.22
C ILE A 76 1.82 7.15 0.68
N TYR A 77 1.15 7.46 1.80
CA TYR A 77 0.03 6.68 2.31
C TYR A 77 -1.09 6.53 1.28
N ILE A 78 -1.57 7.64 0.71
CA ILE A 78 -2.64 7.60 -0.30
C ILE A 78 -2.23 6.70 -1.48
N LYS A 79 -1.00 6.84 -1.99
CA LYS A 79 -0.50 6.01 -3.10
C LYS A 79 -0.41 4.53 -2.74
N ILE A 80 -0.02 4.19 -1.52
CA ILE A 80 -0.01 2.80 -1.04
C ILE A 80 -1.42 2.23 -0.96
N GLN A 81 -2.39 3.00 -0.44
CA GLN A 81 -3.79 2.56 -0.38
C GLN A 81 -4.37 2.35 -1.79
N ASP A 82 -4.08 3.25 -2.72
CA ASP A 82 -4.45 3.11 -4.13
C ASP A 82 -3.81 1.88 -4.77
N LEU A 83 -2.53 1.62 -4.48
CA LEU A 83 -1.84 0.44 -4.98
C LEU A 83 -2.47 -0.86 -4.47
N LYS A 84 -2.75 -0.95 -3.16
CA LYS A 84 -3.45 -2.11 -2.57
C LYS A 84 -4.82 -2.32 -3.22
N LYS A 85 -5.57 -1.23 -3.41
CA LYS A 85 -6.89 -1.26 -4.07
C LYS A 85 -6.79 -1.80 -5.49
N ARG A 86 -5.83 -1.32 -6.29
CA ARG A 86 -5.59 -1.80 -7.66
C ARG A 86 -5.19 -3.28 -7.67
N GLN A 87 -4.26 -3.69 -6.82
CA GLN A 87 -3.82 -5.09 -6.77
C GLN A 87 -4.94 -6.04 -6.30
N SER A 88 -5.82 -5.60 -5.40
CA SER A 88 -7.02 -6.35 -5.01
C SER A 88 -8.01 -6.49 -6.17
N GLN A 89 -8.29 -5.39 -6.90
CA GLN A 89 -9.15 -5.41 -8.09
C GLN A 89 -8.63 -6.31 -9.22
N MET A 90 -7.30 -6.44 -9.35
CA MET A 90 -6.66 -7.30 -10.35
C MET A 90 -6.55 -8.77 -9.91
N GLY A 91 -6.96 -9.12 -8.68
CA GLY A 91 -6.79 -10.47 -8.12
C GLY A 91 -5.34 -10.84 -7.78
N ILE A 92 -4.43 -9.87 -7.74
CA ILE A 92 -3.03 -10.04 -7.34
C ILE A 92 -2.95 -10.16 -5.81
N LEU A 93 -3.72 -9.35 -5.09
CA LEU A 93 -3.78 -9.31 -3.63
C LEU A 93 -5.08 -9.96 -3.14
N HIS A 94 -5.03 -11.23 -2.76
CA HIS A 94 -6.20 -11.94 -2.20
C HIS A 94 -6.41 -11.57 -0.72
N GLY A 95 -7.66 -11.26 -0.35
CA GLY A 95 -8.05 -11.03 1.06
C GLY A 95 -7.87 -9.59 1.58
N TYR A 96 -7.49 -8.64 0.72
CA TYR A 96 -7.50 -7.21 1.08
C TYR A 96 -8.87 -6.59 0.81
N VAL A 97 -9.56 -6.20 1.89
CA VAL A 97 -10.73 -5.31 1.82
C VAL A 97 -10.21 -3.89 1.94
N ALA A 98 -10.35 -3.10 0.87
CA ALA A 98 -10.00 -1.69 0.92
C ALA A 98 -10.94 -0.99 1.91
N ASN A 99 -10.44 -0.58 3.07
CA ASN A 99 -11.15 0.39 3.92
C ASN A 99 -11.14 1.72 3.18
N ASP A 100 -12.30 2.16 2.68
CA ASP A 100 -12.49 3.35 1.86
C ASP A 100 -12.44 4.66 2.67
N GLY A 101 -11.64 4.71 3.74
CA GLY A 101 -11.49 5.91 4.56
C GLY A 101 -12.75 6.32 5.33
N SER A 102 -13.72 5.43 5.53
CA SER A 102 -14.87 5.68 6.42
C SER A 102 -14.61 5.42 7.91
N ASP A 103 -13.35 5.22 8.31
CA ASP A 103 -12.97 5.12 9.74
C ASP A 103 -12.88 6.51 10.39
N MET A 104 -14.01 7.21 10.42
CA MET A 104 -14.29 8.21 11.45
C MET A 104 -14.91 7.47 12.63
N VAL A 105 -14.08 7.15 13.63
CA VAL A 105 -14.52 6.67 14.92
C VAL A 105 -15.37 7.75 15.61
N VAL A 106 -16.69 7.55 15.68
CA VAL A 106 -17.54 8.12 16.75
C VAL A 106 -18.64 7.11 17.16
N VAL A 107 -18.35 6.43 18.27
CA VAL A 107 -19.25 6.05 19.38
C VAL A 107 -20.42 5.10 19.10
N VAL A 108 -20.23 3.90 19.65
CA VAL A 108 -21.20 2.88 20.05
C VAL A 108 -22.51 3.47 20.61
N ALA A 109 -23.64 3.08 20.03
CA ALA A 109 -24.86 2.83 20.77
C ALA A 109 -25.50 1.56 20.23
N GLU A 110 -25.38 0.47 20.98
CA GLU A 110 -26.09 -0.78 20.77
C GLU A 110 -27.60 -0.51 20.81
N THR A 111 -28.32 -0.85 19.75
CA THR A 111 -29.72 -1.27 19.90
C THR A 111 -29.97 -2.48 19.02
N THR A 112 -29.95 -3.63 19.67
CA THR A 112 -30.45 -4.89 19.14
C THR A 112 -31.94 -4.72 18.85
N THR A 113 -32.36 -4.82 17.58
CA THR A 113 -33.75 -5.11 17.23
C THR A 113 -33.82 -6.46 16.55
N THR A 114 -34.15 -7.46 17.36
CA THR A 114 -34.53 -8.81 16.97
C THR A 114 -35.68 -8.75 15.96
N SER A 115 -35.42 -9.20 14.73
CA SER A 115 -36.47 -9.56 13.78
C SER A 115 -37.30 -10.70 14.36
N THR A 116 -38.61 -10.49 14.51
CA THR A 116 -39.57 -11.61 14.54
C THR A 116 -40.42 -11.55 13.29
N TYR A 117 -40.15 -12.51 12.42
CA TYR A 117 -40.97 -12.94 11.30
C TYR A 117 -42.15 -13.73 11.88
N SER A 118 -43.38 -13.30 11.59
CA SER A 118 -44.57 -14.15 11.70
C SER A 118 -45.38 -14.00 10.43
N GLY A 119 -45.15 -14.95 9.51
CA GLY A 119 -46.09 -15.29 8.46
C GLY A 119 -47.11 -16.32 8.97
N ASP A 120 -48.28 -16.27 8.35
CA ASP A 120 -49.35 -17.27 8.23
C ASP A 120 -50.18 -17.66 9.46
N LEU A 121 -51.47 -17.32 9.43
CA LEU A 121 -52.58 -18.19 8.97
C LEU A 121 -53.84 -17.37 8.68
#